data_AF-A0A1F9ZV23-F1
#
_entry.id   AF-A0A1F9ZV23-F1
#
_cell.length_a   1.000
_cell.length_b   1.000
_cell.length_c   1.000
_cell.angle_alpha   90.00
_cell.angle_beta   90.00
_cell.angle_gamma   90.00
#
_symmetry.space_group_name_H-M   'P 1'
#
loop_
_entity.id
_entity.type
_entity.pdbx_description
1 polymer ?
#
loop_
_entity_poly.entity_id
_entity_poly.type
_entity_poly.pdbx_seq_one_letter_code
_entity_poly.pdbx_strand_id
1 'polypeptide(L)'
;MSDEDPPSYHDWTLATMYHLDPERLAALRRAMTGMTRCPECDALNRADQPRCDKCGAKLYPEVPDNEEDIARRKRSEKDSC
;
A
#
# COMPACT_ATOMS: atom_id res chain seq x y z
N MET A 1 -4.23 -15.81 9.25
CA MET A 1 -3.61 -14.61 9.85
C MET A 1 -3.13 -13.81 8.66
N SER A 2 -3.74 -12.66 8.38
CA SER A 2 -3.46 -11.90 7.15
C SER A 2 -2.05 -11.31 7.21
N ASP A 3 -1.19 -11.72 6.28
CA ASP A 3 0.12 -11.13 6.00
C ASP A 3 -0.02 -9.77 5.28
N GLU A 4 -0.78 -8.85 5.86
CA GLU A 4 -0.90 -7.47 5.36
C GLU A 4 0.04 -6.58 6.18
N ASP A 5 1.12 -6.12 5.54
CA ASP A 5 2.06 -5.18 6.15
C ASP A 5 1.29 -3.93 6.65
N PRO A 6 1.45 -3.55 7.94
CA PRO A 6 0.66 -2.47 8.53
C PRO A 6 0.97 -1.11 7.88
N PRO A 7 0.02 -0.16 7.83
CA PRO A 7 0.28 1.16 7.28
C PRO A 7 1.30 1.95 8.13
N SER A 8 1.91 2.98 7.55
CA SER A 8 2.94 3.75 8.25
C SER A 8 2.41 4.37 9.55
N TYR A 9 3.28 4.51 10.55
CA TYR A 9 2.92 5.10 11.84
C TYR A 9 2.31 6.51 11.72
N HIS A 10 2.81 7.29 10.76
CA HIS A 10 2.29 8.62 10.48
C HIS A 10 0.87 8.59 9.90
N ASP A 11 0.57 7.62 9.03
CA ASP A 11 -0.79 7.41 8.53
C ASP A 11 -1.73 6.99 9.67
N TRP A 12 -1.30 6.08 10.54
CA TRP A 12 -2.03 5.68 11.74
C TRP A 12 -2.37 6.86 12.67
N THR A 13 -1.39 7.72 12.92
CA THR A 13 -1.56 8.87 13.82
C THR A 13 -2.60 9.84 13.27
N LEU A 14 -2.52 10.16 11.97
CA LEU A 14 -3.46 11.08 11.34
C LEU A 14 -4.83 10.45 11.13
N ALA A 15 -4.88 9.17 10.76
CA ALA A 15 -6.12 8.41 10.68
C ALA A 15 -6.86 8.42 12.03
N THR A 16 -6.15 8.19 13.14
CA THR A 16 -6.72 8.27 14.49
C THR A 16 -7.25 9.67 14.81
N MET A 17 -6.46 10.71 14.51
CA MET A 17 -6.83 12.11 14.76
C MET A 17 -8.10 12.54 14.01
N TYR A 18 -8.26 12.04 12.77
CA TYR A 18 -9.39 12.40 11.91
C TYR A 18 -10.50 11.32 11.86
N HIS A 19 -10.41 10.28 12.69
CA HIS A 19 -11.32 9.12 12.65
C HIS A 19 -11.49 8.51 11.25
N LEU A 20 -10.37 8.39 10.53
CA LEU A 20 -10.29 7.78 9.21
C LEU A 20 -9.62 6.40 9.28
N ASP A 21 -9.75 5.65 8.19
CA ASP A 21 -9.04 4.39 7.96
C ASP A 21 -7.61 4.70 7.44
N PRO A 22 -6.55 4.11 8.04
CA PRO A 22 -5.16 4.42 7.70
C PRO A 22 -4.76 3.91 6.32
N GLU A 23 -5.23 2.75 5.88
CA GLU A 23 -4.98 2.26 4.52
C GLU A 23 -5.60 3.18 3.47
N ARG A 24 -6.83 3.66 3.71
CA ARG A 24 -7.49 4.64 2.82
C ARG A 24 -6.74 5.97 2.78
N LEU A 25 -6.26 6.46 3.92
CA LEU A 25 -5.49 7.70 3.97
C LEU A 25 -4.17 7.57 3.19
N ALA A 26 -3.47 6.44 3.35
CA ALA A 26 -2.26 6.14 2.60
C ALA A 26 -2.53 6.02 1.09
N ALA A 27 -3.64 5.40 0.68
CA ALA A 27 -4.06 5.32 -0.73
C ALA A 27 -4.37 6.71 -1.31
N LEU A 28 -5.11 7.55 -0.58
CA LEU A 28 -5.42 8.92 -0.99
C LEU A 28 -4.16 9.78 -1.15
N ARG A 29 -3.20 9.67 -0.21
CA ARG A 29 -1.92 10.38 -0.31
C ARG A 29 -1.15 10.02 -1.57
N ARG A 30 -1.08 8.73 -1.89
CA ARG A 30 -0.44 8.24 -3.11
C ARG A 30 -1.11 8.80 -4.35
N ALA A 31 -2.44 8.70 -4.42
CA ALA A 31 -3.20 9.22 -5.56
C ALA A 31 -3.06 10.74 -5.74
N MET A 32 -3.02 11.50 -4.64
CA MET A 32 -2.94 12.96 -4.70
C MET A 32 -1.52 13.50 -4.92
N THR A 33 -0.50 12.85 -4.36
CA THR A 33 0.88 13.41 -4.31
C THR A 33 1.90 12.61 -5.11
N GLY A 34 1.58 11.38 -5.52
CA GLY A 34 2.55 10.46 -6.11
C GLY A 34 3.66 10.02 -5.13
N MET A 35 3.50 10.31 -3.82
CA MET A 35 4.45 9.99 -2.77
C MET A 35 3.82 9.11 -1.71
N THR A 36 4.66 8.38 -0.99
CA THR A 36 4.22 7.44 0.02
C THR A 36 5.23 7.22 1.12
N ARG A 37 4.78 6.77 2.30
CA ARG A 37 5.65 6.51 3.45
C ARG A 37 5.87 5.02 3.66
N CYS A 38 7.11 4.66 3.93
CA CYS A 38 7.48 3.29 4.23
C CYS A 38 6.88 2.86 5.57
N PRO A 39 6.21 1.69 5.65
CA PRO A 39 5.64 1.21 6.90
C PRO A 39 6.70 0.86 7.96
N GLU A 40 7.86 0.37 7.52
CA GLU A 40 8.94 -0.09 8.40
C GLU A 40 9.84 1.02 8.94
N CYS A 41 10.15 2.04 8.13
CA CYS A 41 11.17 3.04 8.47
C CYS A 41 10.73 4.50 8.30
N ASP A 42 9.47 4.72 7.92
CA ASP A 42 8.82 6.02 7.71
C ASP A 42 9.52 6.95 6.71
N ALA A 43 10.40 6.39 5.86
CA ALA A 43 11.01 7.14 4.76
C ALA A 43 9.94 7.51 3.72
N LEU A 44 10.09 8.69 3.11
CA LEU A 44 9.28 9.12 1.99
C LEU A 44 9.84 8.51 0.69
N ASN A 45 8.98 7.90 -0.10
CA ASN A 45 9.31 7.14 -1.31
C ASN A 45 8.32 7.52 -2.43
N ARG A 46 8.67 7.28 -3.70
CA ARG A 46 7.72 7.47 -4.82
C ARG A 46 6.63 6.39 -4.75
N ALA A 47 5.41 6.72 -5.14
CA ALA A 47 4.28 5.80 -5.04
C ALA A 47 4.35 4.62 -6.03
N ASP A 48 5.09 4.76 -7.12
CA ASP A 48 5.28 3.76 -8.18
C ASP A 48 6.42 2.77 -7.90
N GLN A 49 7.23 2.99 -6.86
CA GLN A 49 8.36 2.11 -6.57
C GLN A 49 7.94 0.92 -5.68
N PRO A 50 8.41 -0.30 -5.96
CA PRO A 50 7.98 -1.50 -5.23
C PRO A 50 8.64 -1.66 -3.86
N ARG A 51 9.80 -1.01 -3.65
CA ARG A 51 10.63 -1.15 -2.43
C ARG A 51 11.12 0.20 -1.92
N CYS A 52 11.34 0.27 -0.63
CA CYS A 52 11.90 1.45 0.02
C CYS A 52 13.39 1.60 -0.32
N ASP A 53 13.80 2.77 -0.77
CA ASP A 53 15.22 3.04 -1.08
C ASP A 53 16.12 3.04 0.15
N LYS A 54 15.53 3.30 1.34
CA LYS A 54 16.27 3.40 2.60
C LYS A 54 16.49 2.05 3.27
N CYS A 55 15.46 1.21 3.35
CA CYS A 55 15.50 -0.04 4.13
C CYS A 55 15.25 -1.30 3.31
N GLY A 56 14.88 -1.19 2.03
CA GLY A 56 14.60 -2.33 1.16
C GLY A 56 13.26 -3.04 1.41
N ALA A 57 12.49 -2.61 2.41
CA ALA A 57 11.16 -3.14 2.70
C ALA A 57 10.22 -2.99 1.50
N LYS A 58 9.29 -3.93 1.35
CA LYS A 58 8.23 -3.85 0.35
C LYS A 58 7.30 -2.69 0.73
N LEU A 59 7.00 -1.82 -0.22
CA LEU A 59 6.17 -0.64 0.05
C LEU A 59 4.68 -0.95 -0.14
N TYR A 60 4.33 -1.74 -1.16
CA TYR A 60 2.95 -2.11 -1.44
C TYR A 60 2.85 -3.53 -2.02
N PRO A 61 1.76 -4.26 -1.74
CA PRO A 61 1.29 -5.27 -2.67
C PRO A 61 0.89 -4.55 -3.97
N GLU A 62 1.28 -5.11 -5.12
CA GLU A 62 0.94 -4.66 -6.47
C GLU A 62 -0.57 -4.31 -6.51
N VAL A 63 -0.94 -3.03 -6.42
CA VAL A 63 -2.35 -2.63 -6.48
C VAL A 63 -2.74 -2.80 -7.95
N PRO A 64 -3.68 -3.68 -8.29
CA PRO A 64 -4.11 -3.79 -9.68
C PRO A 64 -4.79 -2.47 -10.07
N ASP A 65 -4.25 -1.81 -11.08
CA ASP A 65 -4.65 -0.45 -11.49
C ASP A 65 -6.07 -0.43 -12.11
N ASN A 66 -6.62 -1.60 -12.44
CA ASN A 66 -7.88 -1.74 -13.15
C ASN A 66 -8.63 -3.03 -12.77
N GLU A 67 -9.94 -3.04 -13.03
CA GLU A 67 -10.82 -4.20 -12.82
C GLU A 67 -10.36 -5.45 -13.59
N GLU A 68 -9.62 -5.27 -14.68
CA GLU A 68 -9.12 -6.35 -15.53
C GLU A 68 -7.98 -7.13 -14.86
N ASP A 69 -7.07 -6.43 -14.17
CA ASP A 69 -5.97 -6.99 -13.39
C ASP A 69 -6.50 -7.73 -12.15
N ILE A 70 -7.55 -7.19 -11.52
CA ILE A 70 -8.29 -7.89 -10.45
C ILE A 70 -8.90 -9.20 -10.99
N ALA A 71 -9.56 -9.14 -12.14
CA ALA A 71 -10.18 -10.31 -12.77
C ALA A 71 -9.15 -11.35 -13.25
N ARG A 72 -7.97 -10.92 -13.70
CA ARG A 72 -6.87 -11.80 -14.10
C ARG A 72 -6.32 -12.59 -12.92
N ARG A 73 -6.04 -11.94 -11.78
CA ARG A 73 -5.56 -12.63 -10.57
C ARG A 73 -6.56 -13.67 -10.06
N LYS A 74 -7.86 -13.33 -10.04
CA LYS A 74 -8.93 -14.27 -9.66
C LYS A 74 -9.00 -15.52 -10.56
N ARG A 75 -8.66 -15.39 -11.85
CA ARG A 75 -8.56 -16.55 -12.76
C ARG A 75 -7.33 -17.40 -12.44
N SER A 76 -6.16 -16.77 -12.29
CA SER A 76 -4.91 -17.47 -11.96
C SER A 76 -4.98 -18.25 -10.63
N GLU A 77 -5.73 -17.75 -9.64
CA GLU A 77 -5.95 -18.44 -8.37
C GLU A 77 -6.91 -19.63 -8.49
N LYS A 78 -7.80 -19.62 -9.49
CA LYS A 78 -8.78 -20.69 -9.76
C LYS A 78 -8.21 -21.82 -10.60
N ASP A 79 -7.23 -21.54 -11.45
CA ASP A 79 -6.53 -22.52 -12.29
C ASP A 79 -5.42 -23.29 -11.54
N SER A 80 -5.15 -22.94 -10.28
CA SER A 80 -4.16 -23.60 -9.43
C SER A 80 -4.75 -24.71 -8.53
N CYS A 81 -5.98 -25.17 -8.80
CA CYS A 81 -6.65 -26.26 -8.08
C CYS A 81 -6.96 -27.46 -8.99
#